data_AF-A0A2V5JI75-F1
#
_entry.id   AF-A0A2V5JI75-F1
#
_cell.length_a   1.000
_cell.length_b   1.000
_cell.length_c   1.000
_cell.angle_alpha   90.00
_cell.angle_beta   90.00
_cell.angle_gamma   90.00
#
_symmetry.space_group_name_H-M   'P 1'
#
loop_
_entity.id
_entity.type
_entity.pdbx_description
1 polymer ?
#
loop_
_entity_poly.entity_id
_entity_poly.type
_entity_poly.pdbx_seq_one_letter_code
_entity_poly.pdbx_strand_id
1 'polypeptide(L)'
;MLPGLIFAIWQGRYEVVLLATLPVVAVFTSGGMTVEHRLLLAIPFWIILMGFAFASLLRLRLPPGFKIILLGMSASILASGFVPSVQYIYVKTKDPFGLLYFEQEQVAVSRFLRDVVAGKQPANPPRLEQDEFNRAEDIPDAPYDTLISPREATSVVHLFLHDYDDTRILSFCGGTPVVIMTQQDVWSHNKRAIVDYVSKGKDLKLIWESDPKTERIIAMFRLLSDLATADSMSFSFGGTKMTFKVLNIASKNIQQFQERVRALPDLVP
;
A
#
# COMPACT_ATOMS: atom_id res chain seq x y z
N MET A 1 -2.12 -10.31 31.64
CA MET A 1 -2.63 -11.47 30.87
C MET A 1 -2.61 -12.75 31.68
N LEU A 2 -1.47 -13.13 32.28
CA LEU A 2 -1.35 -14.27 33.21
C LEU A 2 -2.48 -14.38 34.25
N PRO A 3 -2.88 -13.29 34.95
CA PRO A 3 -3.98 -13.37 35.92
C PRO A 3 -5.32 -13.75 35.27
N GLY A 4 -5.65 -13.16 34.12
CA GLY A 4 -6.87 -13.47 33.37
C GLY A 4 -6.88 -14.90 32.83
N LEU A 5 -5.72 -15.42 32.41
CA LEU A 5 -5.56 -16.80 31.98
C LEU A 5 -5.82 -17.79 33.13
N ILE A 6 -5.25 -17.51 34.31
CA ILE A 6 -5.46 -18.32 35.53
C ILE A 6 -6.94 -18.32 35.92
N PHE A 7 -7.61 -17.16 35.87
CA PHE A 7 -9.05 -17.08 36.15
C PHE A 7 -9.92 -17.78 35.10
N ALA A 8 -9.58 -17.67 33.81
CA ALA A 8 -10.29 -18.37 32.74
C ALA A 8 -10.17 -19.90 32.88
N ILE A 9 -9.00 -20.41 33.26
CA ILE A 9 -8.79 -21.84 33.58
C ILE A 9 -9.62 -22.22 34.81
N TRP A 10 -9.59 -21.41 35.87
CA TRP A 10 -10.31 -21.71 37.11
C TRP A 10 -11.84 -21.69 36.95
N GLN A 11 -12.36 -20.89 36.01
CA GLN A 11 -13.78 -20.84 35.65
C GLN A 11 -14.16 -21.86 34.56
N GLY A 12 -13.25 -22.75 34.14
CA GLY A 12 -13.52 -23.78 33.13
C GLY A 12 -13.72 -23.24 31.70
N ARG A 13 -13.30 -22.01 31.42
CA ARG A 13 -13.42 -21.35 30.10
C ARG A 13 -12.22 -21.67 29.20
N TYR A 14 -12.01 -22.96 28.93
CA TYR A 14 -10.86 -23.44 28.15
C TYR A 14 -10.83 -22.92 26.71
N GLU A 15 -11.99 -22.65 26.11
CA GLU A 15 -12.10 -22.05 24.76
C GLU A 15 -11.35 -20.71 24.67
N VAL A 16 -11.53 -19.84 25.66
CA VAL A 16 -10.88 -18.51 25.72
C VAL A 16 -9.38 -18.65 25.97
N VAL A 17 -8.97 -19.61 26.79
CA VAL A 17 -7.55 -19.91 27.07
C VAL A 17 -6.85 -20.38 25.81
N LEU A 18 -7.49 -21.29 25.06
CA LEU A 18 -6.95 -21.84 23.83
C LEU A 18 -6.83 -20.76 22.74
N LEU A 19 -7.88 -19.96 22.53
CA LEU A 19 -7.92 -18.88 21.54
C LEU A 19 -6.99 -17.71 21.87
N ALA A 20 -6.69 -17.46 23.14
CA ALA A 20 -5.76 -16.42 23.55
C ALA A 20 -4.28 -16.84 23.48
N THR A 21 -3.99 -18.14 23.48
CA THR A 21 -2.62 -18.68 23.52
C THR A 21 -2.15 -19.24 22.18
N LEU A 22 -3.04 -19.90 21.43
CA LEU A 22 -2.71 -20.48 20.13
C LEU A 22 -2.17 -19.47 19.12
N PRO A 23 -2.77 -18.28 18.90
CA PRO A 23 -2.23 -17.31 17.96
C PRO A 23 -0.82 -16.84 18.33
N VAL A 24 -0.54 -16.72 19.64
CA VAL A 24 0.75 -16.30 20.16
C VAL A 24 1.80 -17.38 19.89
N VAL A 25 1.51 -18.62 20.29
CA VAL A 25 2.41 -19.76 20.04
C VAL A 25 2.62 -19.96 18.54
N ALA A 26 1.57 -19.86 17.73
CA ALA A 26 1.65 -19.96 16.28
C ALA A 26 2.58 -18.88 15.69
N VAL A 27 2.47 -17.62 16.11
CA VAL A 27 3.35 -16.53 15.65
C VAL A 27 4.81 -16.76 16.05
N PHE A 28 5.07 -17.20 17.28
CA PHE A 28 6.45 -17.46 17.73
C PHE A 28 7.08 -18.69 17.06
N THR A 29 6.29 -19.73 16.79
CA THR A 29 6.78 -20.95 16.11
C THR A 29 6.93 -20.79 14.60
N SER A 30 6.13 -19.92 13.96
CA SER A 30 6.16 -19.70 12.51
C SER A 30 7.17 -18.66 12.04
N GLY A 31 8.18 -18.30 12.85
CA GLY A 31 9.20 -17.31 12.48
C GLY A 31 8.68 -15.86 12.48
N GLY A 32 7.96 -15.48 13.55
CA GLY A 32 7.14 -14.26 13.71
C GLY A 32 7.77 -12.88 13.46
N MET A 33 9.01 -12.77 13.00
CA MET A 33 9.57 -11.50 12.50
C MET A 33 8.99 -11.06 11.14
N THR A 34 8.28 -11.95 10.42
CA THR A 34 7.79 -11.67 9.05
C THR A 34 6.28 -11.47 8.94
N VAL A 35 5.50 -11.74 9.99
CA VAL A 35 4.02 -11.71 9.91
C VAL A 35 3.39 -11.10 11.16
N GLU A 36 3.64 -9.81 11.39
CA GLU A 36 3.09 -9.02 12.52
C GLU A 36 1.55 -9.01 12.54
N HIS A 37 0.90 -9.13 11.38
CA HIS A 37 -0.56 -9.09 11.24
C HIS A 37 -1.31 -10.24 11.95
N ARG A 38 -0.66 -11.39 12.17
CA ARG A 38 -1.30 -12.55 12.84
C ARG A 38 -1.43 -12.35 14.35
N LEU A 39 -0.61 -11.48 14.94
CA LEU A 39 -0.73 -11.07 16.35
C LEU A 39 -1.99 -10.23 16.58
N LEU A 40 -2.48 -9.51 15.55
CA LEU A 40 -3.73 -8.75 15.63
C LEU A 40 -4.95 -9.65 15.89
N LEU A 41 -4.93 -10.89 15.40
CA LEU A 41 -6.00 -11.88 15.64
C LEU A 41 -6.11 -12.27 17.12
N ALA A 42 -5.04 -12.10 17.90
CA ALA A 42 -5.03 -12.39 19.34
C ALA A 42 -5.64 -11.27 20.19
N ILE A 43 -5.70 -10.04 19.66
CA ILE A 43 -6.09 -8.83 20.40
C ILE A 43 -7.49 -8.96 21.03
N PRO A 44 -8.55 -9.43 20.32
CA PRO A 44 -9.87 -9.58 20.92
C PRO A 44 -9.87 -10.54 22.12
N PHE A 45 -9.13 -11.66 22.03
CA PHE A 45 -9.04 -12.65 23.10
C PHE A 45 -8.26 -12.14 24.31
N TRP A 46 -7.25 -11.31 24.08
CA TRP A 46 -6.52 -10.62 25.12
C TRP A 46 -7.37 -9.59 25.86
N ILE A 47 -8.22 -8.85 25.14
CA ILE A 47 -9.21 -7.94 25.74
C ILE A 47 -10.19 -8.75 26.62
N ILE A 48 -10.67 -9.90 26.12
CA ILE A 48 -11.55 -10.80 26.88
C ILE A 48 -10.85 -11.31 28.16
N LEU A 49 -9.59 -11.72 28.10
CA LEU A 49 -8.82 -12.14 29.28
C LEU A 49 -8.63 -11.02 30.30
N MET A 50 -8.40 -9.78 29.85
CA MET A 50 -8.36 -8.62 30.75
C MET A 50 -9.72 -8.37 31.40
N GLY A 51 -10.82 -8.54 30.65
CA GLY A 51 -12.18 -8.49 31.17
C GLY A 51 -12.45 -9.55 32.25
N PHE A 52 -12.03 -10.80 32.04
CA PHE A 52 -12.13 -11.88 33.03
C PHE A 52 -11.35 -11.58 34.31
N ALA A 53 -10.14 -11.01 34.19
CA ALA A 53 -9.34 -10.60 35.34
C ALA A 53 -10.06 -9.51 36.14
N PHE A 54 -10.58 -8.47 35.47
CA PHE A 54 -11.32 -7.37 36.12
C PHE A 54 -12.62 -7.83 36.78
N ALA A 55 -13.44 -8.62 36.06
CA ALA A 55 -14.71 -9.13 36.58
C ALA A 55 -14.50 -10.03 37.80
N SER A 56 -13.46 -10.86 37.80
CA SER A 56 -13.11 -11.73 38.93
C SER A 56 -12.59 -10.92 40.12
N LEU A 57 -11.79 -9.87 39.85
CA LEU A 57 -11.32 -8.92 40.87
C LEU A 57 -12.48 -8.24 41.61
N LEU A 58 -13.50 -7.82 40.87
CA LEU A 58 -14.68 -7.13 41.41
C LEU A 58 -15.58 -8.08 42.23
N ARG A 59 -15.67 -9.35 41.82
CA ARG A 59 -16.50 -10.37 42.49
C ARG A 59 -15.86 -10.98 43.74
N LEU A 60 -14.55 -10.86 43.94
CA LEU A 60 -13.87 -11.34 45.14
C LEU A 60 -14.37 -10.59 46.40
N ARG A 61 -14.82 -11.34 47.42
CA ARG A 61 -15.17 -10.79 48.76
C ARG A 61 -13.91 -10.51 49.58
N LEU A 62 -13.13 -9.52 49.14
CA LEU A 62 -11.98 -9.02 49.87
C LEU A 62 -12.34 -7.80 50.74
N PRO A 63 -11.64 -7.57 51.87
CA PRO A 63 -11.80 -6.36 52.67
C PRO A 63 -11.56 -5.10 51.81
N PRO A 64 -12.30 -4.00 52.02
CA PRO A 64 -12.24 -2.81 51.16
C PRO A 64 -10.83 -2.21 51.05
N GLY A 65 -10.04 -2.21 52.13
CA GLY A 65 -8.65 -1.74 52.09
C GLY A 65 -7.75 -2.60 51.19
N PHE A 66 -7.93 -3.91 51.17
CA PHE A 66 -7.16 -4.82 50.33
C PHE A 66 -7.58 -4.71 48.84
N LYS A 67 -8.86 -4.46 48.57
CA LYS A 67 -9.35 -4.16 47.22
C LYS A 67 -8.70 -2.91 46.64
N ILE A 68 -8.58 -1.84 47.43
CA ILE A 68 -7.95 -0.58 47.00
C ILE A 68 -6.48 -0.81 46.63
N ILE A 69 -5.73 -1.57 47.43
CA ILE A 69 -4.33 -1.91 47.15
C ILE A 69 -4.20 -2.70 45.84
N LEU A 70 -5.05 -3.71 45.65
CA LEU A 70 -5.03 -4.58 44.46
C LEU A 70 -5.42 -3.83 43.19
N LEU A 71 -6.37 -2.89 43.30
CA LEU A 71 -6.82 -2.04 42.20
C LEU A 71 -5.75 -1.00 41.83
N GLY A 72 -5.06 -0.41 42.83
CA GLY A 72 -3.90 0.45 42.63
C GLY A 72 -2.76 -0.28 41.91
N MET A 73 -2.44 -1.51 42.34
CA MET A 73 -1.41 -2.34 41.70
C MET A 73 -1.78 -2.69 40.25
N SER A 74 -3.05 -3.01 40.00
CA SER A 74 -3.56 -3.30 38.65
C SER A 74 -3.49 -2.05 37.75
N ALA A 75 -3.84 -0.88 38.28
CA ALA A 75 -3.73 0.38 37.57
C ALA A 75 -2.27 0.73 37.25
N SER A 76 -1.33 0.50 38.18
CA SER A 76 0.10 0.69 37.94
C SER A 76 0.64 -0.25 36.86
N ILE A 77 0.22 -1.52 36.85
CA ILE A 77 0.60 -2.48 35.80
C ILE A 77 0.05 -2.04 34.44
N LEU A 78 -1.21 -1.61 34.37
CA LEU A 78 -1.80 -1.08 33.13
C LEU A 78 -1.08 0.18 32.66
N ALA A 79 -0.80 1.12 33.57
CA ALA A 79 -0.04 2.33 33.26
C ALA A 79 1.37 2.00 32.75
N SER A 80 2.03 0.99 33.33
CA SER A 80 3.37 0.56 32.90
C SER A 80 3.41 0.00 31.48
N GLY A 81 2.29 -0.51 30.95
CA GLY A 81 2.18 -0.90 29.55
C GLY A 81 1.63 0.21 28.65
N PHE A 82 0.64 0.96 29.14
CA PHE A 82 -0.06 2.00 28.38
C PHE A 82 0.84 3.20 28.08
N VAL A 83 1.57 3.71 29.08
CA VAL A 83 2.45 4.87 28.92
C VAL A 83 3.53 4.62 27.87
N PRO A 84 4.33 3.52 27.90
CA PRO A 84 5.31 3.27 26.87
C PRO A 84 4.67 2.94 25.51
N SER A 85 3.46 2.38 25.47
CA SER A 85 2.74 2.16 24.20
C SER A 85 2.30 3.48 23.55
N VAL A 86 1.72 4.40 24.32
CA VAL A 86 1.36 5.75 23.85
C VAL A 86 2.60 6.51 23.45
N GLN A 87 3.67 6.45 24.24
CA GLN A 87 4.94 7.08 23.91
C GLN A 87 5.55 6.49 22.65
N TYR A 88 5.51 5.15 22.49
CA TYR A 88 5.96 4.47 21.27
C TYR A 88 5.16 4.96 20.06
N ILE A 89 3.83 4.88 20.10
CA ILE A 89 2.96 5.36 19.00
C ILE A 89 3.24 6.84 18.71
N TYR A 90 3.30 7.68 19.75
CA TYR A 90 3.54 9.12 19.59
C TYR A 90 4.91 9.41 18.95
N VAL A 91 5.98 8.72 19.38
CA VAL A 91 7.30 8.84 18.75
C VAL A 91 7.24 8.36 17.30
N LYS A 92 6.54 7.25 17.03
CA LYS A 92 6.35 6.73 15.67
C LYS A 92 5.49 7.64 14.79
N THR A 93 4.56 8.41 15.34
CA THR A 93 3.77 9.39 14.56
C THR A 93 4.55 10.63 14.16
N LYS A 94 5.69 10.92 14.80
CA LYS A 94 6.55 12.07 14.45
C LYS A 94 7.43 11.81 13.24
N ASP A 95 7.65 10.55 12.91
CA ASP A 95 8.45 10.14 11.76
C ASP A 95 7.56 9.34 10.80
N PRO A 96 7.26 9.85 9.59
CA PRO A 96 6.52 9.07 8.58
C PRO A 96 7.19 7.73 8.24
N PHE A 97 8.50 7.55 8.48
CA PHE A 97 9.23 6.30 8.30
C PHE A 97 9.37 5.48 9.60
N GLY A 98 8.76 5.94 10.69
CA GLY A 98 8.88 5.31 11.99
C GLY A 98 8.40 3.86 11.98
N LEU A 99 7.48 3.51 11.08
CA LEU A 99 6.93 2.17 10.96
C LEU A 99 7.23 1.63 9.55
N LEU A 100 8.23 0.73 9.50
CA LEU A 100 8.85 0.21 8.27
C LEU A 100 7.88 -0.50 7.31
N TYR A 101 6.69 -0.88 7.79
CA TYR A 101 5.69 -1.66 7.06
C TYR A 101 4.43 -0.87 6.67
N PHE A 102 4.39 0.44 6.88
CA PHE A 102 3.26 1.22 6.38
C PHE A 102 3.48 1.57 4.92
N GLU A 103 2.44 1.35 4.10
CA GLU A 103 2.38 1.64 2.67
C GLU A 103 2.39 3.14 2.32
N GLN A 104 2.97 4.00 3.17
CA GLN A 104 2.95 5.46 2.97
C GLN A 104 3.64 5.87 1.68
N GLU A 105 4.74 5.21 1.33
CA GLU A 105 5.44 5.42 0.07
C GLU A 105 4.54 5.07 -1.13
N GLN A 106 3.90 3.89 -1.09
CA GLN A 106 2.99 3.47 -2.14
C GLN A 106 1.75 4.36 -2.25
N VAL A 107 1.22 4.83 -1.11
CA VAL A 107 0.13 5.81 -1.09
C VAL A 107 0.59 7.13 -1.70
N ALA A 108 1.81 7.60 -1.41
CA ALA A 108 2.36 8.80 -2.03
C ALA A 108 2.53 8.66 -3.56
N VAL A 109 3.05 7.52 -4.02
CA VAL A 109 3.13 7.18 -5.46
C VAL A 109 1.74 7.18 -6.09
N SER A 110 0.77 6.54 -5.43
CA SER A 110 -0.59 6.40 -5.95
C SER A 110 -1.31 7.75 -6.05
N ARG A 111 -1.17 8.64 -5.06
CA ARG A 111 -1.65 10.02 -5.12
C ARG A 111 -1.02 10.79 -6.27
N PHE A 112 0.30 10.70 -6.39
CA PHE A 112 1.04 11.37 -7.45
C PHE A 112 0.54 10.93 -8.84
N LEU A 113 0.40 9.62 -9.05
CA LEU A 113 -0.09 9.07 -10.32
C LEU A 113 -1.55 9.45 -10.59
N ARG A 114 -2.42 9.46 -9.57
CA ARG A 114 -3.80 9.94 -9.72
C ARG A 114 -3.85 11.38 -10.20
N ASP A 115 -3.06 12.28 -9.62
CA ASP A 115 -3.04 13.68 -10.02
C ASP A 115 -2.53 13.82 -11.47
N VAL A 116 -1.52 13.03 -11.86
CA VAL A 116 -1.02 12.99 -13.24
C VAL A 116 -2.08 12.53 -14.24
N VAL A 117 -2.82 11.47 -13.92
CA VAL A 117 -3.92 10.95 -14.75
C VAL A 117 -5.05 11.96 -14.85
N ALA A 118 -5.39 12.60 -13.74
CA ALA A 118 -6.37 13.69 -13.68
C ALA A 118 -5.93 14.95 -14.42
N GLY A 119 -4.68 15.03 -14.89
CA GLY A 119 -4.12 16.22 -15.53
C GLY A 119 -3.87 17.39 -14.58
N LYS A 120 -3.84 17.12 -13.27
CA LYS A 120 -3.51 18.10 -12.24
C LYS A 120 -2.00 18.18 -12.06
N GLN A 121 -1.50 19.33 -11.62
CA GLN A 121 -0.11 19.46 -11.20
C GLN A 121 0.06 18.71 -9.86
N PRO A 122 0.84 17.63 -9.79
CA PRO A 122 0.97 16.87 -8.55
C PRO A 122 1.72 17.67 -7.49
N ALA A 123 1.29 17.54 -6.23
CA ALA A 123 2.04 18.10 -5.11
C ALA A 123 3.38 17.36 -4.92
N ASN A 124 4.42 18.09 -4.49
CA ASN A 124 5.72 17.52 -4.16
C ASN A 124 6.21 18.01 -2.78
N PRO A 125 6.22 17.17 -1.73
CA PRO A 125 5.74 15.78 -1.73
C PRO A 125 4.22 15.67 -1.90
N PRO A 126 3.70 14.53 -2.39
CA PRO A 126 2.27 14.23 -2.36
C PRO A 126 1.74 14.30 -0.93
N ARG A 127 0.59 14.96 -0.74
CA ARG A 127 0.00 15.20 0.58
C ARG A 127 -1.29 14.42 0.71
N LEU A 128 -1.62 14.04 1.94
CA LEU A 128 -2.93 13.51 2.28
C LEU A 128 -3.99 14.56 1.93
N GLU A 129 -4.99 14.15 1.17
CA GLU A 129 -6.16 14.97 0.88
C GLU A 129 -7.35 14.51 1.70
N GLN A 130 -8.24 15.44 2.00
CA GLN A 130 -9.49 15.10 2.64
C GLN A 130 -10.34 14.27 1.67
N ASP A 131 -10.99 13.22 2.17
CA ASP A 131 -11.93 12.41 1.40
C ASP A 131 -11.31 11.74 0.15
N GLU A 132 -10.01 11.44 0.18
CA GLU A 132 -9.23 10.96 -0.98
C GLU A 132 -9.68 9.64 -1.60
N PHE A 133 -10.50 8.86 -0.88
CA PHE A 133 -11.08 7.58 -1.33
C PHE A 133 -12.57 7.68 -1.66
N ASN A 134 -13.19 8.85 -1.47
CA ASN A 134 -14.58 9.03 -1.86
C ASN A 134 -14.62 9.15 -3.40
N ARG A 135 -15.57 8.44 -4.01
CA ARG A 135 -15.89 8.64 -5.43
C ARG A 135 -16.36 10.08 -5.61
N ALA A 136 -15.67 10.84 -6.44
CA ALA A 136 -16.17 12.15 -6.81
C ALA A 136 -17.31 11.98 -7.82
N GLU A 137 -18.45 12.64 -7.57
CA GLU A 137 -19.63 12.57 -8.45
C GLU A 137 -19.39 13.30 -9.79
N ASP A 138 -18.51 14.31 -9.79
CA ASP A 138 -18.17 15.15 -10.94
C ASP A 138 -16.66 15.10 -11.26
N ILE A 139 -16.16 13.94 -11.67
CA ILE A 139 -14.74 13.80 -12.01
C ILE A 139 -14.47 14.41 -13.37
N PRO A 140 -13.56 15.40 -13.47
CA PRO A 140 -13.17 15.94 -14.77
C PRO A 140 -12.61 14.83 -15.64
N ASP A 141 -13.09 14.76 -16.87
CA ASP A 141 -12.60 13.78 -17.83
C ASP A 141 -11.08 13.97 -18.03
N ALA A 142 -10.33 12.87 -17.98
CA ALA A 142 -8.87 12.92 -18.05
C ALA A 142 -8.43 13.57 -19.38
N PRO A 143 -7.48 14.52 -19.38
CA PRO A 143 -7.05 15.18 -20.62
C PRO A 143 -6.28 14.25 -21.56
N TYR A 144 -5.76 13.13 -21.04
CA TYR A 144 -5.01 12.12 -21.77
C TYR A 144 -5.54 10.73 -21.43
N ASP A 145 -5.55 9.83 -22.41
CA ASP A 145 -5.59 8.40 -22.09
C ASP A 145 -4.20 8.03 -21.56
N THR A 146 -4.14 7.35 -20.42
CA THR A 146 -2.86 7.08 -19.73
C THR A 146 -2.65 5.57 -19.55
N LEU A 147 -1.42 5.11 -19.75
CA LEU A 147 -0.96 3.75 -19.47
C LEU A 147 0.23 3.84 -18.53
N ILE A 148 0.18 3.14 -17.39
CA ILE A 148 1.17 3.29 -16.32
C ILE A 148 1.75 1.93 -15.95
N SER A 149 3.08 1.88 -15.88
CA SER A 149 3.85 0.74 -15.39
C SER A 149 4.64 1.17 -14.15
N PRO A 150 4.00 1.19 -12.97
CA PRO A 150 4.68 1.54 -11.72
C PRO A 150 5.65 0.41 -11.30
N ARG A 151 6.70 0.74 -10.55
CA ARG A 151 7.67 -0.24 -10.05
C ARG A 151 6.97 -1.21 -9.12
N GLU A 152 6.07 -0.65 -8.31
CA GLU A 152 5.17 -1.33 -7.40
C GLU A 152 3.71 -1.04 -7.83
N ALA A 153 3.16 -1.85 -8.73
CA ALA A 153 1.71 -1.89 -9.01
C ALA A 153 1.00 -2.62 -7.88
N THR A 154 0.67 -1.91 -6.81
CA THR A 154 -0.05 -2.49 -5.68
C THR A 154 -1.54 -2.22 -5.77
N SER A 155 -2.33 -2.93 -4.95
CA SER A 155 -3.76 -2.67 -4.77
C SER A 155 -4.04 -1.21 -4.40
N VAL A 156 -3.05 -0.49 -3.83
CA VAL A 156 -3.15 0.94 -3.55
C VAL A 156 -3.28 1.76 -4.82
N VAL A 157 -2.50 1.47 -5.87
CA VAL A 157 -2.59 2.20 -7.15
C VAL A 157 -3.98 2.02 -7.78
N HIS A 158 -4.53 0.81 -7.74
CA HIS A 158 -5.91 0.54 -8.16
C HIS A 158 -6.92 1.39 -7.38
N LEU A 159 -6.80 1.47 -6.05
CA LEU A 159 -7.69 2.28 -5.21
C LEU A 159 -7.67 3.77 -5.60
N PHE A 160 -6.51 4.33 -5.91
CA PHE A 160 -6.40 5.75 -6.29
C PHE A 160 -6.79 6.03 -7.74
N LEU A 161 -6.76 5.03 -8.62
CA LEU A 161 -7.11 5.18 -10.04
C LEU A 161 -8.50 4.65 -10.38
N HIS A 162 -9.27 4.18 -9.40
CA HIS A 162 -10.57 3.51 -9.60
C HIS A 162 -11.57 4.32 -10.44
N ASP A 163 -11.47 5.65 -10.40
CA ASP A 163 -12.32 6.57 -11.15
C ASP A 163 -11.88 6.79 -12.62
N TYR A 164 -10.69 6.33 -13.01
CA TYR A 164 -10.05 6.61 -14.30
C TYR A 164 -9.83 5.36 -15.17
N ASP A 165 -10.62 4.29 -14.97
CA ASP A 165 -10.42 2.99 -15.65
C ASP A 165 -9.04 2.39 -15.33
N ASP A 166 -8.80 2.17 -14.03
CA ASP A 166 -7.59 1.58 -13.46
C ASP A 166 -7.16 0.28 -14.16
N THR A 167 -8.13 -0.56 -14.55
CA THR A 167 -7.89 -1.82 -15.24
C THR A 167 -7.22 -1.60 -16.60
N ARG A 168 -7.69 -0.61 -17.38
CA ARG A 168 -7.06 -0.23 -18.64
C ARG A 168 -5.71 0.42 -18.40
N ILE A 169 -5.60 1.36 -17.45
CA ILE A 169 -4.35 2.06 -17.15
C ILE A 169 -3.23 1.07 -16.80
N LEU A 170 -3.54 0.10 -15.92
CA LEU A 170 -2.58 -0.87 -15.40
C LEU A 170 -2.43 -2.12 -16.27
N SER A 171 -3.19 -2.24 -17.37
CA SER A 171 -2.94 -3.26 -18.40
C SER A 171 -1.53 -3.18 -18.98
N PHE A 172 -0.92 -1.99 -18.92
CA PHE A 172 0.44 -1.72 -19.39
C PHE A 172 1.52 -2.54 -18.66
N CYS A 173 1.29 -2.87 -17.39
CA CYS A 173 2.12 -3.78 -16.61
C CYS A 173 1.41 -5.12 -16.32
N GLY A 174 0.35 -5.44 -17.06
CA GLY A 174 -0.42 -6.67 -16.86
C GLY A 174 -1.09 -6.78 -15.49
N GLY A 175 -1.39 -5.65 -14.83
CA GLY A 175 -1.91 -5.60 -13.46
C GLY A 175 -0.90 -6.07 -12.39
N THR A 176 0.37 -6.21 -12.76
CA THR A 176 1.41 -6.80 -11.92
C THR A 176 2.56 -5.80 -11.72
N PRO A 177 3.19 -5.74 -10.52
CA PRO A 177 4.31 -4.83 -10.28
C PRO A 177 5.56 -5.20 -11.09
N VAL A 178 6.28 -4.21 -11.63
CA VAL A 178 7.54 -4.44 -12.38
C VAL A 178 8.59 -5.16 -11.55
N VAL A 179 8.62 -4.93 -10.23
CA VAL A 179 9.61 -5.55 -9.35
C VAL A 179 9.56 -7.09 -9.39
N ILE A 180 8.38 -7.68 -9.56
CA ILE A 180 8.20 -9.15 -9.58
C ILE A 180 8.22 -9.77 -10.99
N MET A 181 8.10 -8.95 -12.03
CA MET A 181 8.09 -9.41 -13.43
C MET A 181 9.50 -9.52 -14.02
N THR A 182 9.69 -10.36 -15.02
CA THR A 182 10.92 -10.30 -15.83
C THR A 182 10.90 -9.09 -16.76
N GLN A 183 12.06 -8.66 -17.26
CA GLN A 183 12.14 -7.59 -18.27
C GLN A 183 11.33 -7.96 -19.53
N GLN A 184 11.31 -9.23 -19.89
CA GLN A 184 10.55 -9.74 -21.03
C GLN A 184 9.03 -9.68 -20.80
N ASP A 185 8.56 -9.97 -19.58
CA ASP A 185 7.14 -9.85 -19.24
C ASP A 185 6.67 -8.40 -19.31
N VAL A 186 7.45 -7.47 -18.71
CA VAL A 186 7.16 -6.03 -18.77
C VAL A 186 7.06 -5.59 -20.22
N TRP A 187 8.03 -5.97 -21.07
CA TRP A 187 8.01 -5.63 -22.49
C TRP A 187 6.79 -6.19 -23.22
N SER A 188 6.46 -7.45 -22.98
CA SER A 188 5.32 -8.11 -23.60
C SER A 188 4.00 -7.43 -23.24
N HIS A 189 3.82 -7.05 -21.98
CA HIS A 189 2.65 -6.30 -21.52
C HIS A 189 2.60 -4.89 -22.11
N ASN A 190 3.72 -4.17 -22.10
CA ASN A 190 3.82 -2.83 -22.68
C ASN A 190 3.45 -2.83 -24.16
N LYS A 191 4.07 -3.72 -24.94
CA LYS A 191 3.84 -3.85 -26.38
C LYS A 191 2.38 -4.20 -26.66
N ARG A 192 1.82 -5.18 -25.94
CA ARG A 192 0.41 -5.59 -26.08
C ARG A 192 -0.54 -4.44 -25.77
N ALA A 193 -0.40 -3.78 -24.62
CA ALA A 193 -1.28 -2.70 -24.22
C ALA A 193 -1.22 -1.48 -25.16
N ILE A 194 -0.05 -1.18 -25.75
CA ILE A 194 0.05 -0.13 -26.79
C ILE A 194 -0.63 -0.59 -28.07
N VAL A 195 -0.38 -1.81 -28.55
CA VAL A 195 -0.93 -2.32 -29.81
C VAL A 195 -2.44 -2.49 -29.77
N ASP A 196 -2.97 -2.93 -28.62
CA ASP A 196 -4.40 -3.17 -28.41
C ASP A 196 -5.16 -1.90 -28.00
N TYR A 197 -4.46 -0.79 -27.80
CA TYR A 197 -5.07 0.49 -27.42
C TYR A 197 -6.00 1.00 -28.53
N VAL A 198 -7.27 1.23 -28.18
CA VAL A 198 -8.25 1.87 -29.08
C VAL A 198 -8.30 3.36 -28.78
N SER A 199 -7.91 4.19 -29.75
CA SER A 199 -7.93 5.65 -29.60
C SER A 199 -9.36 6.20 -29.47
N LYS A 200 -9.59 7.04 -28.47
CA LYS A 200 -10.83 7.77 -28.23
C LYS A 200 -10.74 9.25 -28.66
N GLY A 201 -9.75 9.59 -29.49
CA GLY A 201 -9.49 10.98 -29.91
C GLY A 201 -8.65 11.79 -28.91
N LYS A 202 -8.22 11.19 -27.79
CA LYS A 202 -7.28 11.78 -26.84
C LYS A 202 -5.84 11.40 -27.17
N ASP A 203 -4.93 12.25 -26.75
CA ASP A 203 -3.49 11.96 -26.73
C ASP A 203 -3.21 10.83 -25.74
N LEU A 204 -2.21 9.99 -26.04
CA LEU A 204 -1.82 8.84 -25.23
C LEU A 204 -0.56 9.16 -24.43
N LYS A 205 -0.59 8.92 -23.13
CA LYS A 205 0.54 9.12 -22.22
C LYS A 205 0.99 7.79 -21.65
N LEU A 206 2.23 7.41 -21.92
CA LEU A 206 2.86 6.22 -21.35
C LEU A 206 3.76 6.65 -20.19
N ILE A 207 3.65 5.98 -19.04
CA ILE A 207 4.41 6.32 -17.84
C ILE A 207 5.07 5.07 -17.29
N TRP A 208 6.36 5.16 -16.99
CA TRP A 208 7.12 4.14 -16.29
C TRP A 208 7.73 4.74 -15.04
N GLU A 209 7.67 4.01 -13.94
CA GLU A 209 8.58 4.29 -12.84
C GLU A 209 9.99 3.81 -13.20
N SER A 210 11.01 4.59 -12.83
CA SER A 210 12.40 4.31 -13.18
C SER A 210 12.90 3.08 -12.42
N ASP A 211 13.31 2.07 -13.18
CA ASP A 211 13.87 0.80 -12.72
C ASP A 211 14.86 0.30 -13.80
N PRO A 212 15.93 -0.45 -13.45
CA PRO A 212 16.85 -0.97 -14.45
C PRO A 212 16.17 -1.77 -15.59
N LYS A 213 15.05 -2.45 -15.32
CA LYS A 213 14.25 -3.15 -16.34
C LYS A 213 13.52 -2.17 -17.25
N THR A 214 12.88 -1.15 -16.69
CA THR A 214 12.10 -0.17 -17.47
C THR A 214 13.00 0.75 -18.29
N GLU A 215 14.15 1.16 -17.78
CA GLU A 215 15.11 2.01 -18.53
C GLU A 215 15.59 1.34 -19.83
N ARG A 216 15.81 0.01 -19.81
CA ARG A 216 16.16 -0.77 -21.01
C ARG A 216 15.00 -0.83 -22.01
N ILE A 217 13.78 -0.98 -21.51
CA ILE A 217 12.58 -0.98 -22.36
C ILE A 217 12.35 0.39 -22.99
N ILE A 218 12.46 1.46 -22.20
CA ILE A 218 12.36 2.85 -22.66
C ILE A 218 13.40 3.16 -23.74
N ALA A 219 14.60 2.58 -23.64
CA ALA A 219 15.64 2.74 -24.65
C ALA A 219 15.19 2.23 -26.04
N MET A 220 14.35 1.19 -26.11
CA MET A 220 13.81 0.69 -27.38
C MET A 220 12.84 1.69 -28.04
N PHE A 221 12.12 2.47 -27.22
CA PHE A 221 11.21 3.52 -27.72
C PHE A 221 11.94 4.76 -28.27
N ARG A 222 13.26 4.89 -28.07
CA ARG A 222 14.04 6.01 -28.65
C ARG A 222 13.97 6.04 -30.18
N LEU A 223 13.80 4.88 -30.82
CA LEU A 223 13.62 4.77 -32.26
C LEU A 223 12.30 5.41 -32.77
N LEU A 224 11.39 5.74 -31.85
CA LEU A 224 10.07 6.29 -32.13
C LEU A 224 9.95 7.76 -31.68
N SER A 225 11.07 8.44 -31.43
CA SER A 225 11.10 9.82 -30.94
C SER A 225 10.51 10.83 -31.92
N ASP A 226 10.38 10.49 -33.20
CA ASP A 226 9.71 11.32 -34.21
C ASP A 226 8.19 11.34 -34.03
N LEU A 227 7.64 10.32 -33.37
CA LEU A 227 6.19 10.16 -33.15
C LEU A 227 5.73 10.55 -31.74
N ALA A 228 6.68 10.71 -30.81
CA ALA A 228 6.40 10.89 -29.40
C ALA A 228 7.38 11.84 -28.70
N THR A 229 6.87 12.59 -27.72
CA THR A 229 7.66 13.51 -26.90
C THR A 229 8.00 12.87 -25.57
N ALA A 230 9.29 12.65 -25.32
CA ALA A 230 9.78 12.16 -24.04
C ALA A 230 9.85 13.28 -22.99
N ASP A 231 9.44 12.97 -21.77
CA ASP A 231 9.51 13.85 -20.61
C ASP A 231 9.83 13.02 -19.34
N SER A 232 10.05 13.69 -18.22
CA SER A 232 10.24 13.03 -16.94
C SER A 232 9.63 13.85 -15.81
N MET A 233 9.02 13.14 -14.87
CA MET A 233 8.45 13.73 -13.66
C MET A 233 9.05 13.04 -12.43
N SER A 234 9.13 13.74 -11.31
CA SER A 234 9.66 13.15 -10.08
C SER A 234 9.08 13.85 -8.86
N PHE A 235 8.99 13.11 -7.77
CA PHE A 235 8.73 13.67 -6.45
C PHE A 235 9.70 13.07 -5.44
N SER A 236 9.77 13.67 -4.26
CA SER A 236 10.56 13.13 -3.16
C SER A 236 9.66 12.86 -1.98
N PHE A 237 9.68 11.64 -1.48
CA PHE A 237 8.94 11.26 -0.29
C PHE A 237 9.89 10.58 0.68
N GLY A 238 9.90 11.13 1.90
CA GLY A 238 11.04 11.25 2.81
C GLY A 238 12.32 10.49 2.48
N GLY A 239 13.23 11.27 1.91
CA GLY A 239 14.60 10.88 1.62
C GLY A 239 14.76 10.19 0.26
N THR A 240 13.72 9.52 -0.24
CA THR A 240 13.75 8.83 -1.54
C THR A 240 13.17 9.72 -2.64
N LYS A 241 13.87 9.81 -3.78
CA LYS A 241 13.37 10.49 -4.97
C LYS A 241 12.84 9.46 -5.97
N MET A 242 11.53 9.46 -6.17
CA MET A 242 10.86 8.63 -7.16
C MET A 242 10.84 9.36 -8.49
N THR A 243 11.25 8.69 -9.55
CA THR A 243 11.34 9.27 -10.90
C THR A 243 10.51 8.45 -11.86
N PHE A 244 9.71 9.13 -12.69
CA PHE A 244 8.89 8.53 -13.72
C PHE A 244 9.29 9.09 -15.09
N LYS A 245 9.44 8.19 -16.04
CA LYS A 245 9.68 8.51 -17.46
C LYS A 245 8.35 8.53 -18.18
N VAL A 246 8.18 9.52 -19.03
CA VAL A 246 6.92 9.80 -19.70
C VAL A 246 7.15 9.84 -21.19
N LEU A 247 6.26 9.23 -21.95
CA LEU A 247 6.23 9.34 -23.40
C LEU A 247 4.83 9.79 -23.81
N ASN A 248 4.74 10.98 -24.39
CA ASN A 248 3.49 11.57 -24.85
C ASN A 248 3.34 11.36 -26.36
N ILE A 249 2.23 10.77 -26.80
CA ILE A 249 1.92 10.49 -28.18
C ILE A 249 0.67 11.26 -28.56
N ALA A 250 0.80 12.20 -29.51
CA ALA A 250 -0.34 12.94 -30.03
C ALA A 250 -1.33 11.98 -30.71
N SER A 251 -2.63 12.22 -30.55
CA SER A 251 -3.73 11.43 -31.10
C SER A 251 -3.55 11.08 -32.59
N LYS A 252 -3.11 12.06 -33.40
CA LYS A 252 -2.81 11.91 -34.84
C LYS A 252 -1.68 10.91 -35.16
N ASN A 253 -0.76 10.67 -34.23
CA ASN A 253 0.41 9.80 -34.40
C ASN A 253 0.17 8.39 -33.87
N ILE A 254 -0.94 8.14 -33.15
CA ILE A 254 -1.15 6.88 -32.41
C ILE A 254 -1.12 5.67 -33.34
N GLN A 255 -1.82 5.70 -34.48
CA GLN A 255 -1.86 4.56 -35.40
C GLN A 255 -0.45 4.20 -35.92
N GLN A 256 0.30 5.21 -36.39
CA GLN A 256 1.67 5.00 -36.86
C GLN A 256 2.60 4.53 -35.73
N PHE A 257 2.41 5.05 -34.51
CA PHE A 257 3.17 4.61 -33.35
C PHE A 257 2.90 3.15 -33.03
N GLN A 258 1.63 2.70 -33.06
CA GLN A 258 1.25 1.30 -32.84
C GLN A 258 1.83 0.36 -33.88
N GLU A 259 1.82 0.75 -35.15
CA GLU A 259 2.42 -0.03 -36.24
C GLU A 259 3.93 -0.22 -36.04
N ARG A 260 4.65 0.86 -35.68
CA ARG A 260 6.09 0.77 -35.43
C ARG A 260 6.40 -0.01 -34.15
N VAL A 261 5.59 0.14 -33.10
CA VAL A 261 5.72 -0.68 -31.89
C VAL A 261 5.50 -2.16 -32.21
N ARG A 262 4.52 -2.50 -33.06
CA ARG A 262 4.29 -3.89 -33.52
C ARG A 262 5.52 -4.46 -34.23
N ALA A 263 6.21 -3.63 -35.01
CA ALA A 263 7.43 -4.01 -35.74
C ALA A 263 8.71 -4.10 -34.88
N LEU A 264 8.71 -3.60 -33.64
CA LEU A 264 9.84 -3.77 -32.73
C LEU A 264 10.03 -5.26 -32.36
N PRO A 265 11.25 -5.70 -32.02
CA PRO A 265 11.51 -7.09 -31.64
C PRO A 265 10.60 -7.56 -30.49
N ASP A 266 10.17 -8.83 -30.55
CA ASP A 266 9.36 -9.42 -29.47
C ASP A 266 10.21 -9.73 -28.24
N LEU A 267 11.52 -9.93 -28.40
CA LEU A 267 12.45 -10.20 -27.31
C LEU A 267 13.23 -8.94 -26.95
N VAL A 268 13.36 -8.68 -25.65
CA VAL A 268 14.24 -7.60 -25.18
C VAL A 268 15.70 -8.07 -25.28
N PRO A 269 16.62 -7.24 -25.84
CA PRO A 269 18.04 -7.56 -25.88
C PRO A 269 18.70 -7.62 -24.49
#